data_AF-A0A2S3Y582-F1
#
_entry.id   AF-A0A2S3Y582-F1
#
_cell.length_a   1.000
_cell.length_b   1.000
_cell.length_c   1.000
_cell.angle_alpha   90.00
_cell.angle_beta   90.00
_cell.angle_gamma   90.00
#
_symmetry.space_group_name_H-M   'P 1'
#
loop_
_entity.id
_entity.type
_entity.pdbx_description
1 polymer ?
#
loop_
_entity_poly.entity_id
_entity_poly.type
_entity_poly.pdbx_seq_one_letter_code
_entity_poly.pdbx_strand_id
1 'polypeptide(L)' 'MICVDCDRAILGPAVRAGVGESMSGARLDGYAHPPESEECRPKEPHKRKLRSGLRAQAAAGRR' A
#
# COMPACT_ATOMS: atom_id res chain seq x y z
N MET A 1 -1.86 -0.12 -14.48
CA MET A 1 -2.18 0.59 -13.21
C MET A 1 -0.89 0.82 -12.44
N ILE A 2 -0.59 2.04 -11.98
CA ILE A 2 0.67 2.37 -11.29
C ILE A 2 0.44 2.43 -9.78
N CYS A 3 1.34 1.83 -9.01
CA CYS A 3 1.30 1.85 -7.55
C CYS A 3 1.74 3.21 -7.00
N VAL A 4 0.90 3.86 -6.19
CA VAL A 4 1.21 5.14 -5.53
C VAL A 4 2.30 5.08 -4.45
N ASP A 5 2.72 3.87 -4.06
CA ASP A 5 3.77 3.68 -3.05
C ASP A 5 5.17 3.48 -3.64
N CYS A 6 5.28 2.84 -4.80
CA CYS A 6 6.56 2.46 -5.40
C CYS A 6 6.74 2.93 -6.85
N ASP A 7 5.74 3.59 -7.43
CA ASP A 7 5.70 4.09 -8.81
C ASP A 7 5.96 3.01 -9.87
N ARG A 8 5.71 1.73 -9.52
CA ARG A 8 5.83 0.59 -10.45
C ARG A 8 4.47 0.18 -10.99
N ALA A 9 4.48 -0.45 -12.16
CA ALA A 9 3.31 -1.12 -12.68
C ALA A 9 2.90 -2.28 -11.76
N ILE A 10 1.61 -2.35 -11.44
CA ILE A 10 1.03 -3.46 -10.68
C ILE A 10 0.69 -4.57 -11.67
N LEU A 11 1.33 -5.73 -11.52
CA LEU A 11 1.11 -6.92 -12.33
C LEU A 11 0.21 -7.90 -11.57
N GLY A 12 -1.09 -7.60 -11.52
CA GLY A 12 -2.06 -8.45 -10.83
C GLY A 12 -3.08 -7.68 -10.00
N PRO A 13 -3.60 -8.26 -8.90
CA PRO A 13 -4.58 -7.60 -8.04
C PRO A 13 -4.03 -6.28 -7.51
N ALA A 14 -4.86 -5.25 -7.59
CA ALA A 14 -4.55 -3.93 -7.06
C ALA A 14 -5.63 -3.53 -6.07
N VAL A 15 -5.22 -2.83 -5.02
CA VAL A 15 -6.15 -2.23 -4.07
C VAL A 15 -6.26 -0.75 -4.38
N ARG A 16 -7.47 -0.18 -4.29
CA ARG A 16 -7.60 1.27 -4.24
C ARG A 16 -6.90 1.73 -2.97
N ALA A 17 -5.96 2.65 -3.11
CA ALA A 17 -5.37 3.35 -1.98
C ALA A 17 -6.46 4.26 -1.41
N GLY A 18 -7.28 3.69 -0.53
CA GLY A 18 -8.42 4.37 0.09
C GLY A 18 -7.96 5.60 0.86
N VAL A 19 -8.74 6.67 0.70
CA VAL A 19 -8.68 7.90 1.48
C VAL A 19 -8.80 7.52 2.95
N GLY A 20 -7.74 7.72 3.73
CA GLY A 20 -7.87 7.69 5.17
C GLY A 20 -8.91 8.73 5.56
N GLU A 21 -9.86 8.37 6.42
CA GLU A 21 -10.99 9.20 6.90
C GLU A 21 -10.55 10.40 7.77
N SER A 22 -9.41 11.03 7.46
CA SER A 22 -8.93 12.24 8.10
C SER A 22 -8.98 13.39 7.10
N MET A 23 -10.07 14.15 7.23
CA MET A 23 -10.43 15.40 6.58
C MET A 23 -9.24 16.34 6.35
N SER A 24 -8.71 16.37 5.11
CA SER A 24 -8.16 17.54 4.37
C SER A 24 -7.06 17.11 3.38
N GLY A 25 -7.43 16.85 2.12
CA GLY A 25 -6.45 16.67 1.03
C GLY A 25 -6.46 15.28 0.37
N ALA A 26 -7.64 14.72 0.13
CA ALA A 26 -7.80 13.47 -0.62
C ALA A 26 -7.16 13.62 -2.02
N ARG A 27 -6.03 12.95 -2.25
CA ARG A 27 -5.50 12.75 -3.60
C ARG A 27 -6.41 11.74 -4.29
N LEU A 28 -6.90 12.12 -5.49
CA LEU A 28 -7.71 11.32 -6.40
C LEU A 28 -7.23 9.87 -6.47
N ASP A 29 -8.13 8.94 -6.12
CA ASP A 29 -8.10 7.49 -6.34
C ASP A 29 -6.80 6.92 -6.94
N GLY A 30 -5.78 6.82 -6.10
CA GLY A 30 -4.57 6.08 -6.41
C GLY A 30 -4.78 4.58 -6.27
N TYR A 31 -4.03 3.78 -7.02
CA TYR A 31 -3.99 2.34 -6.80
C TYR A 31 -2.68 1.95 -6.13
N ALA A 32 -2.71 0.93 -5.30
CA ALA A 32 -1.53 0.38 -4.64
C ALA A 32 -1.49 -1.13 -4.81
N HIS A 33 -0.29 -1.71 -4.72
CA HIS A 33 -0.17 -3.14 -4.53
C HIS A 33 -0.83 -3.54 -3.19
N PRO A 34 -1.38 -4.77 -3.08
CA PRO A 34 -1.87 -5.33 -1.84
C PRO A 34 -0.85 -5.18 -0.69
N PRO A 35 -1.30 -5.01 0.57
CA PRO A 35 -0.41 -4.84 1.74
C PRO A 35 0.69 -5.92 1.84
N GLU A 36 0.32 -7.15 1.54
CA GLU A 36 1.16 -8.35 1.55
C GLU A 36 1.94 -8.60 0.26
N SER A 37 1.72 -7.81 -0.78
CA SER A 37 2.41 -7.98 -2.06
C SER A 37 3.92 -7.75 -1.90
N GLU A 38 4.70 -8.77 -2.23
CA GLU A 38 6.17 -8.73 -2.24
C GLU A 38 6.75 -7.92 -3.40
N GLU A 39 5.93 -7.68 -4.42
CA GLU A 39 6.30 -6.90 -5.61
C GLU A 39 6.46 -5.41 -5.28
N CYS A 40 5.74 -4.93 -4.27
CA CYS A 40 5.82 -3.53 -3.88
C CYS A 40 7.06 -3.25 -3.04
N ARG A 41 7.96 -2.46 -3.62
CA ARG A 41 9.19 -1.98 -2.97
C ARG A 41 9.20 -0.45 -2.95
N PRO A 42 8.56 0.20 -1.95
CA PRO A 42 8.58 1.65 -1.83
C PRO A 42 10.00 2.17 -1.66
N LYS A 43 10.34 3.29 -2.30
CA LYS A 43 11.64 3.95 -2.11
C LYS A 43 11.68 4.74 -0.81
N GLU A 44 10.54 5.30 -0.43
CA GLU A 44 10.38 6.14 0.76
C GLU A 44 10.46 5.32 2.07
N PRO A 45 11.36 5.67 3.02
CA PRO A 45 11.53 4.93 4.27
C PRO A 45 10.26 4.83 5.13
N HIS A 46 9.46 5.90 5.18
CA HIS A 46 8.23 5.93 5.98
C HIS A 46 7.17 4.96 5.43
N LYS A 47 7.03 4.87 4.10
CA LYS A 47 6.12 3.90 3.44
C LYS A 47 6.60 2.46 3.61
N ARG A 48 7.91 2.23 3.59
CA ARG A 48 8.49 0.91 3.87
C ARG A 48 8.14 0.42 5.28
N LYS A 49 8.34 1.26 6.30
CA LYS A 49 8.01 0.93 7.71
C LYS A 49 6.52 0.61 7.88
N LEU A 50 5.64 1.43 7.28
CA LEU A 50 4.19 1.20 7.30
C LEU A 50 3.85 -0.16 6.68
N ARG A 51 4.38 -0.46 5.48
CA ARG A 51 4.10 -1.72 4.80
C ARG A 51 4.65 -2.93 5.55
N SER A 52 5.84 -2.85 6.16
CA SER A 52 6.33 -3.96 7.01
C SER A 52 5.41 -4.20 8.22
N GLY A 53 4.86 -3.15 8.82
CA GLY A 53 3.91 -3.26 9.93
C GLY A 53 2.58 -3.87 9.51
N LEU A 54 2.06 -3.52 8.33
CA LEU A 54 0.83 -4.12 7.77
C LEU A 54 1.01 -5.62 7.46
N ARG A 55 2.18 -6.01 6.90
CA ARG A 55 2.52 -7.42 6.70
C ARG A 55 2.59 -8.20 8.02
N ALA A 56 3.20 -7.61 9.04
CA ALA A 56 3.29 -8.24 10.37
C ALA A 56 1.91 -8.42 11.02
N GLN A 57 1.01 -7.45 10.89
CA GLN A 57 -0.38 -7.54 11.40
C GLN A 57 -1.21 -8.59 10.64
N ALA A 58 -1.12 -8.63 9.32
CA ALA A 58 -1.78 -9.66 8.51
C ALA A 58 -1.26 -11.09 8.78
N ALA A 59 -0.03 -11.22 9.27
CA ALA A 59 0.49 -12.49 9.77
C ALA A 59 -0.02 -12.83 11.18
N ALA A 60 -0.15 -11.83 12.05
CA ALA A 60 -0.61 -12.02 13.43
C ALA A 60 -2.11 -12.31 13.56
N GLY A 61 -2.95 -11.77 12.68
CA GLY A 61 -4.42 -11.96 12.70
C GLY A 61 -4.92 -13.32 12.17
N ARG A 62 -4.02 -14.27 11.89
CA ARG A 62 -4.33 -15.64 11.43
C ARG A 62 -4.19 -16.69 12.55
N ARG A 63 -4.50 -16.33 13.80
CA ARG A 63 -4.59 -17.26 14.93
C ARG A 63 -6.02 -17.37 15.41
#